data_AF-A0A1H3QN66-F1
#
_entry.id   AF-A0A1H3QN66-F1
#
_cell.length_a   1.000
_cell.length_b   1.000
_cell.length_c   1.000
_cell.angle_alpha   90.00
_cell.angle_beta   90.00
_cell.angle_gamma   90.00
#
_symmetry.space_group_name_H-M   'P 1'
#
loop_
_entity.id
_entity.type
_entity.pdbx_description
1 polymer ?
#
loop_
_entity_poly.entity_id
_entity_poly.type
_entity_poly.pdbx_seq_one_letter_code
_entity_poly.pdbx_strand_id
1 'polypeptide(L)' 'MTGFYGSLRWQGWVEEVRACRLDEAINFFAPPWTKEGKDPEAVSRRPVPMSLIGVTHDGQRDK' A
#
# COMPACT_ATOMS: atom_id res chain seq x y z
N MET A 1 -5.77 18.90 -4.95
CA MET A 1 -6.76 18.21 -4.11
C MET A 1 -6.78 16.74 -4.47
N THR A 2 -6.54 15.86 -3.51
CA THR A 2 -6.50 14.39 -3.70
C THR A 2 -7.89 13.74 -3.79
N GLY A 3 -8.96 14.51 -3.56
CA GLY A 3 -10.35 14.14 -3.84
C GLY A 3 -10.78 12.87 -3.12
N PHE A 4 -11.59 12.06 -3.81
CA PHE A 4 -12.09 10.77 -3.33
C PHE A 4 -10.99 9.84 -2.79
N TYR A 5 -9.78 9.91 -3.34
CA TYR A 5 -8.65 9.06 -2.92
C TYR A 5 -7.79 9.66 -1.81
N GLY A 6 -8.21 10.78 -1.21
CA GLY A 6 -7.44 11.47 -0.17
C GLY A 6 -7.08 10.58 1.03
N SER A 7 -7.99 9.68 1.43
CA SER A 7 -7.75 8.74 2.54
C SER A 7 -6.73 7.64 2.24
N LEU A 8 -6.34 7.46 0.97
CA LEU A 8 -5.31 6.51 0.56
C LEU A 8 -3.95 7.20 0.36
N ARG A 9 -3.81 8.48 0.74
CA ARG A 9 -2.58 9.25 0.59
C ARG A 9 -1.94 9.49 1.95
N TRP A 10 -0.63 9.66 1.93
CA TRP A 10 0.21 9.99 3.07
C TRP A 10 1.13 11.15 2.71
N GLN A 11 1.79 11.77 3.69
CA GLN A 11 2.73 12.86 3.45
C GLN A 11 3.89 12.36 2.57
N GLY A 12 4.16 13.07 1.47
CA GLY A 12 5.24 12.69 0.53
C GLY A 12 4.90 11.54 -0.43
N TRP A 13 3.63 11.11 -0.50
CA TRP A 13 3.23 9.99 -1.35
C TRP A 13 3.58 10.17 -2.83
N VAL A 14 3.60 11.41 -3.33
CA VAL A 14 3.90 11.69 -4.74
C VAL A 14 5.34 11.35 -5.04
N GLU A 15 6.26 11.75 -4.16
CA GLU A 15 7.69 11.51 -4.27
C GLU A 15 7.99 10.01 -4.17
N GLU A 16 7.39 9.32 -3.20
CA GLU A 16 7.55 7.86 -3.03
C GLU A 16 7.03 7.07 -4.24
N VAL A 17 5.83 7.41 -4.74
CA VAL A 17 5.27 6.74 -5.92
C VAL A 17 6.07 7.07 -7.17
N ARG A 18 6.56 8.31 -7.33
CA ARG A 18 7.41 8.71 -8.46
C ARG A 18 8.74 7.96 -8.48
N ALA A 19 9.26 7.56 -7.31
CA ALA A 19 10.50 6.80 -7.21
C ALA A 19 10.33 5.32 -7.60
N CYS A 20 9.10 4.80 -7.65
CA CYS A 20 8.84 3.42 -8.07
C CYS A 20 9.13 3.25 -9.56
N ARG A 21 9.73 2.11 -9.91
CA ARG A 21 9.82 1.67 -11.30
C ARG A 21 8.44 1.21 -11.82
N LEU A 22 8.29 1.13 -13.14
CA LEU A 22 7.03 0.69 -13.77
C LEU A 22 6.65 -0.76 -13.42
N ASP A 23 7.60 -1.57 -13.00
CA ASP A 23 7.42 -2.96 -12.57
C ASP A 23 7.33 -3.11 -11.03
N GLU A 24 7.20 -1.99 -10.30
CA GLU A 24 7.08 -1.96 -8.85
C GLU A 24 5.75 -1.34 -8.38
N ALA A 25 5.35 -1.64 -7.16
CA ALA A 25 4.32 -0.88 -6.45
C ALA A 25 4.64 -0.74 -4.96
N ILE A 26 3.93 0.18 -4.31
CA ILE A 26 4.01 0.36 -2.86
C ILE A 26 3.21 -0.74 -2.15
N ASN A 27 3.90 -1.59 -1.41
CA ASN A 27 3.31 -2.56 -0.48
C ASN A 27 3.13 -1.94 0.90
N PHE A 28 1.95 -2.14 1.50
CA PHE A 28 1.58 -1.68 2.84
C PHE A 28 1.67 -2.83 3.84
N PHE A 29 2.24 -2.57 5.01
CA PHE A 29 2.20 -3.49 6.15
C PHE A 29 1.95 -2.70 7.45
N ALA A 30 0.82 -2.87 8.14
CA ALA A 30 -0.26 -3.82 7.89
C ALA A 30 -1.11 -3.50 6.62
N PRO A 31 -1.81 -4.50 6.02
CA PRO A 31 -2.59 -4.29 4.80
C PRO A 31 -3.82 -3.36 4.99
N PRO A 32 -4.29 -2.66 3.94
CA PRO A 32 -5.32 -1.61 4.06
C PRO A 32 -6.70 -2.06 4.59
N TRP A 33 -7.01 -3.36 4.55
CA TRP A 33 -8.26 -3.92 5.08
C TRP A 33 -8.22 -4.23 6.58
N THR A 34 -7.05 -4.15 7.21
CA THR A 34 -6.89 -4.34 8.67
C THR A 34 -7.23 -3.05 9.43
N LYS A 35 -7.40 -3.12 10.75
CA LYS A 35 -7.66 -1.92 11.57
C LYS A 35 -6.45 -0.97 11.53
N GLU A 36 -5.26 -1.55 11.61
CA GLU A 36 -3.97 -0.87 11.63
C GLU A 36 -3.65 -0.26 10.25
N GLY A 37 -3.98 -0.96 9.16
CA GLY A 37 -3.70 -0.52 7.80
C GLY A 37 -4.59 0.57 7.23
N LYS A 38 -5.63 0.98 7.97
CA LYS A 38 -6.53 2.08 7.56
C LYS A 38 -5.89 3.46 7.62
N ASP A 39 -4.78 3.61 8.33
CA ASP A 39 -4.01 4.84 8.40
C ASP A 39 -2.73 4.72 7.57
N PRO A 40 -2.70 5.27 6.34
CA PRO A 40 -1.51 5.28 5.51
C PRO A 40 -0.33 6.02 6.11
N GLU A 41 -0.47 6.86 7.13
CA GLU A 41 0.67 7.54 7.78
C GLU A 41 1.36 6.61 8.79
N ALA A 42 0.58 5.75 9.46
CA ALA A 42 1.04 4.96 10.59
C ALA A 42 1.63 3.58 10.24
N VAL A 43 1.50 3.15 8.98
CA VAL A 43 1.99 1.84 8.52
C VAL A 43 3.40 1.88 7.95
N SER A 44 4.02 0.71 7.83
CA SER A 44 5.24 0.56 7.02
C SER A 44 4.87 0.44 5.54
N ARG A 45 5.61 1.13 4.68
CA ARG A 45 5.44 1.09 3.22
C ARG A 45 6.79 0.87 2.55
N ARG A 46 6.80 0.11 1.46
CA ARG A 46 7.99 -0.03 0.61
C ARG A 46 7.63 -0.38 -0.83
N PRO A 47 8.44 0.03 -1.83
CA PRO A 47 8.37 -0.53 -3.17
C PRO A 47 8.64 -2.04 -3.15
N VAL A 48 7.88 -2.80 -3.94
CA VAL A 48 8.08 -4.23 -4.21
C VAL A 48 7.81 -4.52 -5.68
N PRO A 49 8.42 -5.56 -6.28
CA PRO A 49 8.03 -6.03 -7.60
C PRO A 49 6.52 -6.30 -7.70
N MET A 50 5.87 -5.90 -8.80
CA MET A 50 4.43 -6.08 -8.99
C MET A 50 3.99 -7.55 -8.91
N SER A 51 4.89 -8.48 -9.24
CA SER A 51 4.64 -9.93 -9.11
C SER A 51 4.36 -10.38 -7.67
N LEU A 52 4.66 -9.56 -6.66
CA LEU A 52 4.40 -9.84 -5.25
C LEU A 52 3.08 -9.23 -4.74
N ILE A 53 2.44 -8.36 -5.53
CA ILE A 53 1.16 -7.74 -5.15
C ILE A 53 0.07 -8.81 -5.24
N GLY A 54 -0.65 -9.04 -4.14
CA GLY A 54 -1.75 -10.01 -4.07
C GLY A 54 -1.41 -11.30 -3.31
N VAL A 55 -0.14 -11.56 -2.99
CA VAL A 55 0.28 -12.72 -2.17
C VAL A 55 -0.28 -12.65 -0.73
N THR A 56 -0.76 -11.49 -0.29
CA THR A 56 -1.34 -11.28 1.04
C THR A 56 -2.83 -11.62 1.16
N HIS A 57 -3.55 -11.83 0.04
CA HIS A 57 -4.98 -12.22 0.08
C HIS A 57 -5.17 -13.72 0.41
N ASP A 58 -4.14 -14.54 0.19
CA ASP A 58 -4.23 -16.00 0.35
C ASP A 58 -4.07 -16.48 1.80
N GLY A 59 -3.77 -15.57 2.74
CA GLY A 59 -3.67 -15.88 4.17
C GLY A 59 -5.01 -15.95 4.91
N GLN A 60 -6.15 -15.83 4.21
CA GLN A 60 -7.50 -15.90 4.79
C GLN A 60 -8.39 -16.96 4.14
N ARG A 61 -7.80 -17.92 3.41
CA ARG A 61 -8.53 -19.10 2.93
C ARG A 61 -8.37 -20.28 3.90
N ASP A 62 -8.56 -20.05 5.20
CA ASP A 62 -8.72 -21.11 6.19
C ASP A 62 -10.05 -20.96 6.94
N LYS A 63 -11.00 -21.82 6.53
CA LYS A 63 -12.25 -22.28 7.16
C LYS A 63 -13.40 -21.29 7.36
#